data_AF-A0A7C5LE74-F1
#
_entry.id   AF-A0A7C5LE74-F1
#
_cell.length_a   1.000
_cell.length_b   1.000
_cell.length_c   1.000
_cell.angle_alpha   90.00
_cell.angle_beta   90.00
_cell.angle_gamma   90.00
#
_symmetry.space_group_name_H-M   'P 1'
#
loop_
_entity.id
_entity.type
_entity.pdbx_description
1 polymer ?
#
loop_
_entity_poly.entity_id
_entity_poly.type
_entity_poly.pdbx_seq_one_letter_code
_entity_poly.pdbx_strand_id
1 'polypeptide(L)'
;MRRINPLRLSLEPGFRLVVSHPILTIIAVTLITAVFAGFIPQLGVEVDFTNYLNQDDPAVAAAERAKDRYGSQLMMMVVVDTDDGIFNPATLELIEGMGDKFDRLSIVSDVIGPLNIQIIRGSADTIRV
;
A
#
# COMPACT_ATOMS: atom_id res chain seq x y z
N MET A 1 2.45 32.56 -54.78
CA MET A 1 1.25 31.94 -54.17
C MET A 1 1.48 30.44 -53.99
N ARG A 2 0.94 29.87 -52.89
CA ARG A 2 0.90 28.46 -52.45
C ARG A 2 2.20 27.83 -51.90
N ARG A 3 2.38 27.97 -50.58
CA ARG A 3 3.15 27.00 -49.77
C ARG A 3 2.33 25.72 -49.66
N ILE A 4 2.88 24.62 -50.14
CA ILE A 4 2.28 23.28 -50.05
C ILE A 4 2.65 22.74 -48.67
N ASN A 5 1.64 22.50 -47.83
CA ASN A 5 1.83 22.04 -46.46
C ASN A 5 2.13 20.52 -46.48
N PRO A 6 3.31 20.03 -46.05
CA PRO A 6 3.69 18.62 -46.19
C PRO A 6 2.88 17.66 -45.30
N LEU A 7 2.11 18.21 -44.36
CA LEU A 7 1.33 17.45 -43.38
C LEU A 7 0.12 16.71 -43.97
N ARG A 8 -0.28 17.00 -45.22
CA ARG A 8 -1.42 16.33 -45.86
C ARG A 8 -1.07 15.03 -46.58
N LEU A 9 0.21 14.76 -46.86
CA LEU A 9 0.59 13.65 -47.76
C LEU A 9 0.92 12.33 -47.04
N SER A 10 1.17 12.36 -45.72
CA SER A 10 1.64 11.20 -44.97
C SER A 10 0.54 10.42 -44.22
N LEU A 11 -0.70 10.91 -44.19
CA LEU A 11 -1.82 10.30 -43.45
C LEU A 11 -2.76 9.45 -44.33
N GLU A 12 -2.56 9.47 -45.64
CA GLU A 12 -3.44 8.87 -46.64
C GLU A 12 -3.65 7.34 -46.53
N PRO A 13 -2.64 6.49 -46.26
CA PRO A 13 -2.87 5.04 -46.25
C PRO A 13 -3.60 4.57 -45.00
N GLY A 14 -3.24 5.11 -43.83
CA GLY A 14 -3.89 4.76 -42.56
C GLY A 14 -5.34 5.24 -42.52
N PHE A 15 -5.61 6.47 -42.94
CA PHE A 15 -6.96 7.02 -42.95
C PHE A 15 -7.89 6.27 -43.92
N ARG A 16 -7.38 5.87 -45.09
CA ARG A 16 -8.15 5.09 -46.07
C ARG A 16 -8.46 3.68 -45.57
N LEU A 17 -7.55 3.04 -44.84
CA LEU A 17 -7.77 1.73 -44.22
C LEU A 17 -8.90 1.80 -43.16
N VAL A 18 -8.85 2.84 -42.31
CA VAL A 18 -9.85 3.08 -41.26
C VAL A 18 -11.25 3.33 -41.84
N VAL A 19 -11.33 4.12 -42.92
CA VAL A 19 -12.62 4.45 -43.57
C VAL A 19 -13.16 3.31 -44.44
N SER A 20 -12.29 2.52 -45.07
CA SER A 20 -12.71 1.39 -45.92
C SER A 20 -13.18 0.16 -45.14
N HIS A 21 -12.64 -0.05 -43.93
CA HIS A 21 -12.98 -1.20 -43.09
C HIS A 21 -13.19 -0.77 -41.61
N PRO A 22 -14.26 0.00 -41.33
CA PRO A 22 -14.48 0.58 -40.01
C PRO A 22 -14.69 -0.50 -38.93
N ILE A 23 -15.41 -1.58 -39.25
CA ILE A 23 -15.67 -2.67 -38.29
C ILE A 23 -14.37 -3.40 -37.92
N LEU A 24 -13.52 -3.73 -38.89
CA LEU A 24 -12.23 -4.39 -38.62
C LEU A 24 -11.31 -3.50 -37.79
N THR A 25 -11.30 -2.19 -38.05
CA THR A 25 -10.52 -1.23 -37.28
C THR A 25 -11.00 -1.17 -35.83
N ILE A 26 -12.32 -1.10 -35.61
CA ILE A 26 -12.91 -1.09 -34.26
C ILE A 26 -12.54 -2.38 -33.53
N ILE A 27 -12.72 -3.55 -34.17
CA ILE A 27 -12.36 -4.84 -33.57
C ILE A 27 -10.87 -4.89 -33.20
N ALA A 28 -9.98 -4.44 -34.09
CA ALA A 28 -8.55 -4.44 -33.84
C ALA A 28 -8.18 -3.56 -32.63
N VAL A 29 -8.71 -2.33 -32.57
CA VAL A 29 -8.47 -1.41 -31.44
C VAL A 29 -9.07 -1.95 -30.15
N THR A 30 -10.29 -2.50 -30.19
CA THR A 30 -10.93 -3.12 -29.03
C THR A 30 -10.13 -4.31 -28.53
N LEU A 31 -9.61 -5.17 -29.41
CA LEU A 31 -8.82 -6.34 -29.03
C LEU A 31 -7.49 -5.92 -28.39
N ILE A 32 -6.80 -4.93 -28.97
CA ILE A 32 -5.59 -4.34 -28.38
C ILE A 32 -5.89 -3.75 -26.99
N THR A 33 -6.99 -3.00 -26.87
CA THR A 33 -7.42 -2.41 -25.60
C THR A 33 -7.74 -3.49 -24.57
N ALA A 34 -8.44 -4.55 -24.96
CA ALA A 34 -8.79 -5.67 -24.09
C ALA A 34 -7.55 -6.43 -23.61
N VAL A 35 -6.53 -6.60 -24.47
CA VAL A 35 -5.24 -7.17 -24.08
C VAL A 35 -4.60 -6.33 -22.98
N PHE A 36 -4.49 -5.01 -23.15
CA PHE A 36 -3.97 -4.12 -22.11
C PHE A 36 -4.82 -4.12 -20.84
N ALA A 37 -6.14 -4.14 -20.97
CA ALA A 37 -7.05 -4.22 -19.84
C ALA A 37 -6.89 -5.53 -19.04
N GLY A 38 -6.51 -6.63 -19.71
CA GLY A 38 -6.19 -7.90 -19.06
C GLY A 38 -4.99 -7.84 -18.11
N PHE A 39 -4.11 -6.84 -18.26
CA PHE A 39 -3.00 -6.60 -17.33
C PHE A 39 -3.37 -5.71 -16.14
N ILE A 40 -4.57 -5.12 -16.10
CA ILE A 40 -5.02 -4.28 -14.97
C ILE A 40 -4.94 -5.02 -13.63
N PRO A 41 -5.38 -6.28 -13.50
CA PRO A 41 -5.29 -7.01 -12.24
C PRO A 41 -3.86 -7.27 -11.74
N GLN A 42 -2.85 -7.12 -12.60
CA GLN A 42 -1.44 -7.30 -12.24
C GLN A 42 -0.77 -6.00 -11.77
N LEU A 43 -1.46 -4.85 -11.86
CA LEU A 43 -0.95 -3.59 -11.33
C LEU A 43 -0.91 -3.64 -9.80
N GLY A 44 0.31 -3.64 -9.25
CA GLY A 44 0.55 -3.42 -7.83
C GLY A 44 0.57 -1.93 -7.50
N VAL A 45 -0.08 -1.53 -6.41
CA VAL A 45 0.05 -0.17 -5.87
C VAL A 45 1.27 -0.14 -4.95
N GLU A 46 2.22 0.74 -5.26
CA GLU A 46 3.37 1.00 -4.40
C GLU A 46 2.93 1.85 -3.21
N VAL A 47 2.77 1.21 -2.04
CA VAL A 47 2.28 1.86 -0.80
C VAL A 47 3.41 2.26 0.16
N ASP A 48 4.64 1.82 -0.10
CA ASP A 48 5.78 2.17 0.74
C ASP A 48 6.37 3.51 0.30
N PHE A 49 6.09 4.56 1.07
CA PHE A 49 6.62 5.90 0.83
C PHE A 49 8.16 5.96 0.85
N THR A 50 8.80 5.00 1.51
CA THR A 50 10.26 4.89 1.60
C THR A 50 10.88 4.65 0.23
N ASN A 51 10.16 3.99 -0.69
CA ASN A 51 10.64 3.70 -2.05
C ASN A 51 10.72 4.94 -2.94
N TYR A 52 10.12 6.06 -2.54
CA TYR A 52 10.25 7.35 -3.22
C TYR A 52 11.41 8.19 -2.69
N LEU A 53 12.08 7.76 -1.62
CA LEU A 53 13.25 8.43 -1.08
C LEU A 53 14.52 8.03 -1.85
N ASN A 54 15.55 8.89 -1.77
CA ASN A 54 16.84 8.57 -2.36
C ASN A 54 17.52 7.44 -1.56
N GLN A 55 17.63 6.27 -2.16
CA GLN A 55 18.23 5.08 -1.54
C GLN A 55 19.72 5.24 -1.23
N ASP A 56 20.43 6.15 -1.92
CA ASP A 56 21.85 6.43 -1.67
C ASP A 56 22.08 7.39 -0.49
N ASP A 57 21.01 7.94 0.11
CA ASP A 57 21.13 8.84 1.25
C ASP A 57 21.54 8.06 2.52
N PRO A 58 22.61 8.49 3.24
CA PRO A 58 23.07 7.80 4.44
C PRO A 58 22.03 7.74 5.56
N ALA A 59 21.09 8.70 5.63
CA ALA A 59 19.99 8.68 6.59
C ALA A 59 18.95 7.59 6.26
N VAL A 60 18.62 7.40 4.98
CA VAL A 60 17.72 6.32 4.52
C VAL A 60 18.35 4.96 4.83
N ALA A 61 19.64 4.78 4.53
CA ALA A 61 20.37 3.56 4.87
C ALA A 61 20.45 3.31 6.39
N ALA A 62 20.52 4.36 7.22
CA ALA A 62 20.48 4.23 8.67
C ALA A 62 19.10 3.79 9.18
N ALA A 63 18.03 4.36 8.61
CA ALA A 63 16.66 3.98 8.93
C ALA A 63 16.37 2.52 8.54
N GLU A 64 16.79 2.06 7.36
CA GLU A 64 16.58 0.67 6.94
C GLU A 64 17.34 -0.31 7.84
N ARG A 65 18.59 0.00 8.22
CA ARG A 65 19.33 -0.83 9.19
C ARG A 65 18.66 -0.88 10.56
N ALA A 66 18.01 0.20 10.99
CA ALA A 66 17.26 0.21 12.24
C ALA A 66 15.99 -0.64 12.12
N LYS A 67 15.28 -0.54 11.00
CA LYS A 67 14.11 -1.38 10.68
C LYS A 67 14.47 -2.87 10.61
N ASP A 68 15.59 -3.23 10.00
CA ASP A 68 16.06 -4.63 9.93
C ASP A 68 16.44 -5.18 11.32
N ARG A 69 17.02 -4.33 12.18
CA ARG A 69 17.49 -4.76 13.50
C ARG A 69 16.39 -4.78 14.56
N TYR A 70 15.46 -3.83 14.52
CA TYR A 70 14.47 -3.60 15.57
C TYR A 70 13.03 -3.85 15.11
N GLY A 71 12.80 -4.15 13.82
CA GLY A 71 11.48 -4.33 13.23
C GLY A 71 10.90 -3.03 12.67
N SER A 72 9.76 -3.16 11.98
CA SER A 72 9.01 -2.01 11.45
C SER A 72 8.54 -1.10 12.58
N GLN A 73 8.78 0.20 12.44
CA GLN A 73 8.32 1.23 13.38
C GLN A 73 6.88 1.69 13.10
N LEU A 74 6.23 1.10 12.09
CA LEU A 74 4.84 1.40 11.75
C LEU A 74 3.93 0.72 12.76
N MET A 75 3.46 1.50 13.74
CA MET A 75 2.49 1.08 14.73
C MET A 75 1.10 1.60 14.36
N MET A 76 0.10 0.73 14.43
CA MET A 76 -1.31 1.13 14.36
C MET A 76 -1.86 1.23 15.79
N MET A 77 -2.33 2.41 16.17
CA MET A 77 -2.97 2.61 17.47
C MET A 77 -4.48 2.45 17.34
N VAL A 78 -5.06 1.56 18.14
CA VAL A 78 -6.50 1.38 18.26
C VAL A 78 -6.94 1.94 19.61
N VAL A 79 -7.92 2.85 19.59
CA VAL A 79 -8.48 3.48 20.79
C VAL A 79 -9.88 2.93 21.03
N VAL A 80 -10.13 2.48 22.25
CA VAL A 80 -11.45 2.02 22.70
C VAL A 80 -11.99 3.06 23.66
N ASP A 81 -13.16 3.60 23.33
CA ASP A 81 -13.88 4.58 24.16
C ASP A 81 -15.21 3.98 24.62
N THR A 82 -15.54 4.18 25.89
CA THR A 82 -16.71 3.57 26.54
C THR A 82 -17.23 4.48 27.64
N ASP A 83 -18.54 4.68 27.70
CA ASP A 83 -19.18 5.58 28.68
C ASP A 83 -18.97 5.12 30.14
N ASP A 84 -19.02 3.82 30.39
CA ASP A 84 -18.91 3.22 31.74
C ASP A 84 -17.45 2.90 32.15
N GLY A 85 -16.47 3.31 31.34
CA GLY A 85 -15.06 2.97 31.51
C GLY A 85 -14.69 1.53 31.14
N ILE A 86 -13.39 1.22 31.21
CA ILE A 86 -12.84 -0.02 30.64
C ILE A 86 -12.85 -1.23 31.60
N PHE A 87 -13.04 -1.02 32.89
CA PHE A 87 -12.94 -2.08 33.92
C PHE A 87 -14.26 -2.85 34.10
N ASN A 88 -14.84 -3.30 33.00
CA ASN A 88 -16.02 -4.16 33.02
C ASN A 88 -15.80 -5.40 32.13
N PRO A 89 -16.47 -6.53 32.41
CA PRO A 89 -16.23 -7.78 31.68
C PRO A 89 -16.41 -7.65 30.17
N ALA A 90 -17.45 -6.93 29.73
CA ALA A 90 -17.77 -6.80 28.32
C ALA A 90 -16.67 -6.03 27.54
N THR A 91 -16.14 -4.94 28.09
CA THR A 91 -15.06 -4.18 27.45
C THR A 91 -13.74 -4.96 27.45
N LEU A 92 -13.44 -5.69 28.54
CA LEU A 92 -12.21 -6.48 28.61
C LEU A 92 -12.24 -7.66 27.62
N GLU A 93 -13.36 -8.37 27.50
CA GLU A 93 -13.57 -9.42 26.49
C GLU A 93 -13.45 -8.87 25.06
N LEU A 94 -13.94 -7.65 24.83
CA LEU A 94 -13.82 -6.98 23.55
C LEU A 94 -12.35 -6.67 23.21
N ILE A 95 -11.56 -6.17 24.17
CA ILE A 95 -10.14 -5.87 23.99
C ILE A 95 -9.34 -7.16 23.73
N GLU A 96 -9.58 -8.21 24.51
CA GLU A 96 -8.94 -9.52 24.33
C GLU A 96 -9.28 -10.12 22.96
N GLY A 97 -10.57 -10.12 22.60
CA GLY A 97 -11.03 -10.63 21.31
C GLY A 97 -10.54 -9.83 20.11
N MET A 98 -10.27 -8.53 20.26
CA MET A 98 -9.57 -7.74 19.23
C MET A 98 -8.11 -8.16 19.13
N GLY A 99 -7.42 -8.29 20.25
CA GLY A 99 -6.02 -8.73 20.30
C GLY A 99 -5.81 -10.05 19.56
N ASP A 100 -6.61 -11.07 19.89
CA ASP A 100 -6.59 -12.39 19.26
C ASP A 100 -6.85 -12.36 17.76
N LYS A 101 -7.74 -11.47 17.31
CA LYS A 101 -8.05 -11.33 15.88
C LYS A 101 -6.90 -10.67 15.13
N PHE A 102 -6.26 -9.66 15.72
CA PHE A 102 -5.13 -8.97 15.11
C PHE A 102 -3.90 -9.87 15.05
N ASP A 103 -3.64 -10.67 16.09
CA ASP A 103 -2.49 -11.59 16.13
C ASP A 103 -2.56 -12.69 15.05
N ARG A 104 -3.78 -13.05 14.62
CA ARG A 104 -4.00 -14.02 13.52
C ARG A 104 -3.76 -13.43 12.13
N LEU A 105 -3.60 -12.12 11.99
CA LEU A 105 -3.32 -11.50 10.70
C LEU A 105 -1.84 -11.64 10.37
N SER A 106 -1.51 -12.29 9.25
CA SER A 106 -0.13 -12.51 8.79
C SER A 106 0.70 -11.24 8.57
N ILE A 107 0.05 -10.07 8.48
CA ILE A 107 0.71 -8.77 8.32
C ILE A 107 1.09 -8.12 9.66
N VAL A 108 0.51 -8.59 10.76
CA VAL A 108 0.76 -8.06 12.10
C VAL A 108 1.90 -8.85 12.71
N SER A 109 2.95 -8.14 13.14
CA SER A 109 4.12 -8.76 13.76
C SER A 109 3.96 -8.97 15.27
N ASP A 110 3.28 -8.05 15.95
CA ASP A 110 3.06 -8.11 17.39
C ASP A 110 1.83 -7.26 17.77
N VAL A 111 1.12 -7.65 18.82
CA VAL A 111 -0.05 -6.94 19.35
C VAL A 111 0.19 -6.60 20.81
N ILE A 112 0.41 -5.32 21.09
CA ILE A 112 0.63 -4.81 22.44
C ILE A 112 -0.63 -4.08 22.91
N GLY A 113 -1.14 -4.46 24.08
CA GLY A 113 -2.34 -3.87 24.66
C GLY A 113 -2.31 -3.85 26.20
N PRO A 114 -3.36 -3.28 26.81
CA PRO A 114 -3.45 -3.15 28.27
C PRO A 114 -3.40 -4.49 29.03
N LEU A 115 -3.76 -5.58 28.36
CA LEU A 115 -3.87 -6.92 28.95
C LEU A 115 -2.57 -7.73 28.93
N ASN A 116 -1.60 -7.37 28.08
CA ASN A 116 -0.37 -8.15 27.89
C ASN A 116 0.91 -7.29 28.00
N ILE A 117 0.79 -6.01 28.37
CA ILE A 117 1.94 -5.11 28.51
C ILE A 117 2.77 -5.46 29.75
N GLN A 118 4.08 -5.64 29.55
CA GLN A 118 5.03 -5.77 30.64
C GLN A 118 5.38 -4.39 31.20
N ILE A 119 5.14 -4.20 32.49
CA ILE A 119 5.46 -2.95 33.19
C ILE A 119 6.86 -3.07 33.79
N ILE A 120 7.85 -2.49 33.13
CA ILE A 120 9.22 -2.41 33.67
C ILE A 120 9.25 -1.31 34.74
N ARG A 121 9.52 -1.69 36.00
CA ARG A 121 9.75 -0.73 37.09
C ARG A 121 11.23 -0.73 37.48
N GLY A 122 11.85 0.45 37.41
CA GLY A 122 13.17 0.66 38.00
C GLY A 122 13.07 0.80 39.52
N SER A 123 13.75 -0.05 40.27
CA SER A 123 14.05 0.17 41.69
C SER A 123 15.48 0.73 41.79
N ALA A 124 15.77 1.53 42.83
CA ALA A 124 17.02 2.29 43.00
C ALA A 124 18.29 1.43 42.82
N ASP A 125 18.19 0.12 43.05
CA ASP A 125 19.34 -0.79 42.98
C ASP A 125 19.26 -1.85 41.87
N THR A 126 18.12 -2.09 41.19
CA THR A 126 17.99 -3.14 40.14
C THR A 126 16.73 -2.99 39.27
N ILE A 127 16.80 -3.40 37.99
CA ILE A 127 15.65 -3.59 37.08
C ILE A 127 15.10 -5.02 37.26
N ARG A 128 13.82 -5.15 37.60
CA ARG A 128 13.08 -6.43 37.51
C ARG A 128 12.12 -6.36 36.33
N VAL A 129 12.17 -7.40 35.49
CA VAL A 129 11.25 -7.66 34.39
C VAL A 129 10.09 -8.49 34.92
#